data_AF-A0A4V0YBA7-F1
#
_entry.id   AF-A0A4V0YBA7-F1
#
_cell.length_a   1.000
_cell.length_b   1.000
_cell.length_c   1.000
_cell.angle_alpha   90.00
_cell.angle_beta   90.00
_cell.angle_gamma   90.00
#
_symmetry.space_group_name_H-M   'P 1'
#
loop_
_entity.id
_entity.type
_entity.pdbx_description
1 polymer ?
#
loop_
_entity_poly.entity_id
_entity_poly.type
_entity_poly.pdbx_seq_one_letter_code
_entity_poly.pdbx_strand_id
1 'polypeptide(L)' 'MAKKSTSAQAKKPNVFMRIGMFIKQIVDEMRKVVTPTSKELFFWALAVLVFVLFLMAIVTGMDLGLGKLMLWMFG' A
#
# COMPACT_ATOMS: atom_id res chain seq x y z
N MET A 1 27.53 56.08 11.78
CA MET A 1 26.72 55.20 12.66
C MET A 1 25.80 54.37 11.77
N ALA A 2 26.12 53.10 11.51
CA ALA A 2 25.30 52.25 10.64
C ALA A 2 25.08 50.87 11.28
N LYS A 3 23.79 50.59 11.52
CA LYS A 3 23.11 49.30 11.62
C LYS A 3 23.55 48.32 12.71
N LYS A 4 22.79 48.39 13.82
CA LYS A 4 22.69 47.42 14.92
C LYS A 4 22.43 46.02 14.36
N SER A 5 23.38 45.11 14.56
CA SER A 5 23.20 43.67 14.38
C SER A 5 22.14 43.20 15.38
N THR A 6 20.94 42.91 14.88
CA THR A 6 19.93 42.18 15.65
C THR A 6 20.47 40.76 15.84
N SER A 7 21.08 40.57 17.01
CA SER A 7 21.49 39.30 17.57
C SER A 7 20.41 38.25 17.37
N ALA A 8 20.71 37.27 16.52
CA ALA A 8 19.97 36.03 16.39
C ALA A 8 19.88 35.38 17.77
N GLN A 9 18.70 35.49 18.38
CA GLN A 9 18.38 34.80 19.62
C GLN A 9 18.27 33.31 19.29
N ALA A 10 19.37 32.59 19.52
CA ALA A 10 19.42 31.14 19.50
C ALA A 10 18.54 30.60 20.64
N LYS A 11 17.23 30.54 20.41
CA LYS A 11 16.32 29.75 21.25
C LYS A 11 16.71 28.29 21.05
N LYS A 12 17.11 27.64 22.14
CA LYS A 12 17.35 26.20 22.27
C LYS A 12 16.29 25.41 21.46
N PRO A 13 16.66 24.36 20.71
CA PRO A 13 15.70 23.63 19.89
C PRO A 13 14.59 23.04 20.78
N ASN A 14 13.41 23.64 20.72
CA ASN A 14 12.21 23.17 21.42
C ASN A 14 11.81 21.78 20.92
N VAL A 15 11.16 20.96 21.77
CA VAL A 15 10.56 19.66 21.39
C VAL A 15 9.67 19.79 20.15
N PHE A 16 8.96 20.92 20.01
CA PHE A 16 8.17 21.27 18.83
C PHE A 16 8.97 21.40 17.52
N MET A 17 10.22 21.88 17.58
CA MET A 17 11.12 21.92 16.43
C MET A 17 11.56 20.51 16.01
N ARG A 18 11.72 19.60 16.97
CA ARG A 18 12.07 18.19 16.71
C ARG A 18 10.92 17.45 16.03
N ILE A 19 9.69 17.65 16.49
CA ILE A 19 8.48 17.09 15.88
C ILE A 19 8.28 17.67 14.46
N GLY A 20 8.49 18.97 14.28
CA GLY A 20 8.42 19.60 12.95
C GLY A 20 9.43 19.03 11.94
N MET A 21 10.67 18.76 12.39
CA MET A 21 11.66 18.07 11.56
C MET A 21 11.26 16.63 11.23
N PHE A 22 10.66 15.91 12.19
CA PHE A 22 10.21 14.52 11.99
C PHE A 22 9.08 14.43 10.95
N ILE A 23 8.10 15.34 10.98
CA ILE A 23 7.04 15.42 9.96
C ILE A 23 7.65 15.71 8.58
N LYS A 24 8.63 16.62 8.50
CA LYS A 24 9.35 16.89 7.24
C LYS A 24 10.04 15.65 6.70
N GLN A 25 10.72 14.87 7.55
CA GLN A 25 11.35 13.61 7.17
C GLN A 25 10.32 12.61 6.63
N ILE A 26 9.16 12.45 7.30
CA ILE A 26 8.10 11.56 6.81
C ILE A 26 7.63 11.98 5.41
N VAL A 27 7.40 13.27 5.18
CA VAL A 27 6.97 13.77 3.85
C VAL A 27 8.05 13.53 2.80
N ASP A 28 9.33 13.74 3.13
CA ASP A 28 10.45 13.46 2.22
C ASP A 28 10.55 11.96 1.90
N GLU A 29 10.27 11.07 2.85
CA GLU A 29 10.25 9.63 2.63
C GLU A 29 9.02 9.19 1.82
N MET A 30 7.85 9.77 2.08
CA MET A 30 6.62 9.51 1.33
C MET A 30 6.75 9.95 -0.14
N ARG A 31 7.57 10.96 -0.44
CA ARG A 31 7.90 11.37 -1.82
C ARG A 31 8.80 10.37 -2.56
N LYS A 32 9.53 9.53 -1.83
CA LYS A 32 10.35 8.44 -2.40
C LYS A 32 9.51 7.22 -2.75
N VAL A 33 8.28 7.13 -2.24
CA VAL A 33 7.35 6.10 -2.65
C VAL A 33 6.93 6.40 -4.09
N VAL A 34 7.31 5.52 -5.00
CA VAL A 34 6.90 5.59 -6.41
C VAL A 34 5.38 5.55 -6.49
N THR A 35 4.78 6.62 -7.00
CA THR A 35 3.35 6.67 -7.28
C THR A 35 3.08 5.80 -8.51
N PRO A 36 2.22 4.77 -8.39
CA PRO A 36 2.02 3.81 -9.47
C PRO A 36 1.34 4.47 -10.68
N THR A 37 1.61 3.93 -11.87
CA THR A 37 0.91 4.35 -13.08
C THR A 37 -0.47 3.69 -13.14
N SER A 38 -1.47 4.34 -13.75
CA SER A 38 -2.82 3.75 -13.88
C SER A 38 -2.82 2.41 -14.63
N LYS A 39 -1.81 2.17 -15.47
CA LYS A 39 -1.65 0.91 -16.20
C LYS A 39 -1.21 -0.23 -15.27
N GLU A 40 -0.28 0.04 -14.36
CA GLU A 40 0.21 -0.95 -13.38
C GLU A 40 -0.92 -1.40 -12.45
N LEU A 41 -1.72 -0.45 -11.96
CA LEU A 41 -2.89 -0.75 -11.13
C LEU A 41 -3.89 -1.67 -11.85
N PHE A 42 -4.12 -1.41 -13.15
CA PHE A 42 -5.00 -2.25 -13.95
C PHE A 42 -4.46 -3.67 -14.13
N PHE A 43 -3.17 -3.83 -14.44
CA PHE A 43 -2.56 -5.15 -14.58
C PHE A 43 -2.55 -5.93 -13.26
N TRP A 44 -2.33 -5.27 -12.11
CA TRP A 44 -2.43 -5.90 -10.80
C TRP A 44 -3.86 -6.37 -10.50
N ALA A 45 -4.86 -5.53 -10.76
CA ALA A 45 -6.26 -5.91 -10.61
C ALA A 45 -6.64 -7.07 -11.55
N LEU A 46 -6.21 -7.01 -12.81
CA LEU A 46 -6.44 -8.05 -13.81
C LEU A 46 -5.81 -9.39 -13.39
N ALA A 47 -4.56 -9.37 -12.93
CA ALA A 47 -3.85 -10.56 -12.49
C ALA A 47 -4.59 -11.26 -11.34
N VAL A 48 -5.04 -10.50 -10.34
CA VAL A 48 -5.83 -11.03 -9.22
C VAL A 48 -7.17 -11.59 -9.71
N LEU A 49 -7.85 -10.89 -10.63
CA LEU A 49 -9.14 -11.32 -11.17
C LEU A 49 -9.01 -12.66 -11.91
N VAL A 50 -8.00 -12.81 -12.78
CA VAL A 50 -7.73 -14.07 -13.49
C VAL A 50 -7.41 -15.19 -12.51
N PHE A 51 -6.59 -14.90 -11.49
CA PHE A 51 -6.22 -15.90 -10.47
C PHE A 51 -7.43 -16.39 -9.67
N VAL A 52 -8.31 -15.48 -9.23
CA VAL A 52 -9.53 -15.83 -8.49
C VAL A 52 -10.49 -16.65 -9.35
N LEU A 53 -10.70 -16.26 -10.61
CA LEU A 53 -11.56 -17.02 -11.53
C LEU A 53 -11.02 -18.42 -11.79
N PHE A 54 -9.69 -18.57 -11.91
CA PHE A 54 -9.06 -19.88 -12.06
C PHE A 54 -9.32 -20.78 -10.85
N LEU A 55 -9.16 -20.26 -9.63
CA LEU A 55 -9.48 -21.02 -8.42
C LEU A 55 -10.97 -21.39 -8.34
N MET A 56 -11.87 -20.46 -8.68
CA MET A 56 -13.31 -20.77 -8.74
C MET A 56 -13.62 -21.89 -9.73
N ALA A 57 -12.97 -21.90 -10.90
CA ALA A 57 -13.19 -22.94 -11.91
C ALA A 57 -12.75 -24.32 -11.41
N ILE A 58 -11.57 -24.41 -10.77
CA ILE A 58 -11.08 -25.67 -10.19
C ILE A 58 -12.01 -26.16 -9.08
N VAL A 59 -12.34 -25.28 -8.13
CA VAL A 59 -13.21 -25.63 -6.99
C VAL A 59 -14.57 -26.10 -7.49
N THR A 60 -15.19 -25.37 -8.42
CA THR A 60 -16.48 -25.75 -9.01
C THR A 60 -16.40 -27.11 -9.74
N GLY A 61 -15.33 -27.35 -10.50
CA GLY A 61 -15.12 -28.63 -11.17
C GLY A 61 -14.98 -29.78 -10.18
N MET A 62 -14.26 -29.56 -9.08
CA MET A 62 -14.10 -30.53 -8.01
C MET A 62 -15.42 -30.77 -7.27
N ASP A 63 -16.18 -29.72 -6.95
CA ASP A 63 -17.47 -29.82 -6.25
C ASP A 63 -18.48 -30.63 -7.07
N LEU A 64 -18.56 -30.40 -8.39
CA LEU A 64 -19.43 -31.15 -9.29
C LEU A 64 -18.95 -32.58 -9.50
N GLY A 65 -17.63 -32.78 -9.64
CA GLY A 65 -17.03 -34.09 -9.83
C GLY A 65 -17.21 -34.99 -8.61
N LEU A 66 -16.83 -34.49 -7.44
CA LEU A 66 -16.97 -35.20 -6.18
C LEU A 66 -18.45 -35.37 -5.81
N GLY A 67 -19.30 -34.36 -6.02
CA GLY A 67 -20.74 -34.45 -5.76
C GLY A 67 -21.40 -35.57 -6.58
N LYS A 68 -21.07 -35.69 -7.88
CA LYS A 68 -21.57 -36.81 -8.71
C LYS A 68 -21.01 -38.15 -8.27
N LEU A 69 -19.73 -38.22 -7.91
CA LEU A 69 -19.11 -39.44 -7.37
C LEU A 69 -19.80 -39.90 -6.08
N MET A 70 -20.08 -38.98 -5.17
CA MET A 70 -20.76 -39.27 -3.91
C MET A 70 -22.18 -39.79 -4.14
N LEU A 71 -22.94 -39.17 -5.04
CA LEU A 71 -24.27 -39.66 -5.43
C LEU A 71 -24.22 -41.06 -6.06
N TRP A 72 -23.16 -41.39 -6.79
CA TRP A 72 -23.02 -42.72 -7.40
C TRP A 72 -22.55 -43.78 -6.39
N MET A 73 -21.77 -43.39 -5.39
CA MET A 73 -21.25 -44.31 -4.36
C MET A 73 -22.22 -44.56 -3.21
N PHE A 74 -23.05 -43.58 -2.86
CA PHE A 74 -23.92 -43.62 -1.67
C PHE A 74 -25.41 -43.44 -2.00
N GLY A 75 -25.76 -43.22 -3.27
CA GLY A 75 -27.14 -43.14 -3.76
C GLY A 75 -27.66 -44.48 -4.28
#